data_AF-A0A6V7HAX5-F1
#
_entry.id   AF-A0A6V7HAX5-F1
#
_cell.length_a   1.000
_cell.length_b   1.000
_cell.length_c   1.000
_cell.angle_alpha   90.00
_cell.angle_beta   90.00
_cell.angle_gamma   90.00
#
_symmetry.space_group_name_H-M   'P 1'
#
loop_
_entity.id
_entity.type
_entity.pdbx_description
1 polymer ?
#
loop_
_entity_poly.entity_id
_entity_poly.type
_entity_poly.pdbx_seq_one_letter_code
_entity_poly.pdbx_strand_id
1 'polypeptide(L)' 'MSIPEEDLIAAKVPVKLRDYCADKYLDYQRCYVKKFPLVTRCYHEIHHYLQCEYD' A
#
# COMPACT_ATOMS: atom_id res chain seq x y z
N MET A 1 4.88 -11.89 5.44
CA MET A 1 3.92 -12.15 4.36
C MET A 1 2.54 -12.31 4.98
N SER A 2 1.78 -11.23 5.01
CA SER A 2 0.45 -11.19 5.64
C SER A 2 -0.69 -11.34 4.63
N ILE A 3 -0.37 -11.25 3.33
CA ILE A 3 -1.34 -11.27 2.23
C ILE A 3 -0.83 -12.27 1.18
N PRO A 4 -1.68 -13.18 0.68
CA PRO A 4 -1.29 -14.12 -0.36
C PRO A 4 -1.08 -13.40 -1.71
N GLU A 5 -0.21 -13.95 -2.56
CA GLU A 5 0.14 -13.32 -3.85
C GLU A 5 -1.07 -13.16 -4.78
N GLU A 6 -2.05 -14.06 -4.68
CA GLU A 6 -3.30 -13.98 -5.44
C GLU A 6 -4.09 -12.69 -5.16
N ASP A 7 -4.11 -12.23 -3.92
CA ASP A 7 -4.77 -10.98 -3.52
C ASP A 7 -4.02 -9.76 -4.06
N LEU A 8 -2.68 -9.81 -4.10
CA LEU A 8 -1.85 -8.76 -4.69
C LEU A 8 -2.05 -8.67 -6.21
N ILE A 9 -2.26 -9.81 -6.87
CA ILE A 9 -2.59 -9.88 -8.30
C ILE A 9 -3.99 -9.33 -8.54
N ALA A 10 -4.98 -9.71 -7.73
CA ALA A 10 -6.35 -9.22 -7.83
C ALA A 10 -6.43 -7.70 -7.62
N ALA A 11 -5.64 -7.15 -6.70
CA ALA A 11 -5.51 -5.73 -6.46
C ALA A 11 -4.67 -4.97 -7.52
N LYS A 12 -4.17 -5.68 -8.54
CA LYS A 12 -3.32 -5.13 -9.62
C LYS A 12 -2.08 -4.39 -9.10
N VAL A 13 -1.50 -4.86 -7.99
CA VAL A 13 -0.26 -4.30 -7.45
C VAL A 13 0.91 -4.63 -8.40
N PRO A 14 1.76 -3.66 -8.77
CA PRO A 14 2.94 -3.89 -9.60
C PRO A 14 3.90 -4.88 -8.95
N VAL A 15 4.57 -5.72 -9.74
CA VAL A 15 5.50 -6.75 -9.23
C VAL A 15 6.59 -6.16 -8.33
N LYS A 16 7.04 -4.94 -8.62
CA LYS A 16 8.06 -4.21 -7.82
C LYS A 16 7.60 -3.75 -6.43
N LEU A 17 6.31 -3.88 -6.13
CA LEU A 17 5.70 -3.46 -4.86
C LEU A 17 5.03 -4.66 -4.17
N ARG A 18 5.25 -5.88 -4.68
CA ARG A 18 4.75 -7.15 -4.10
C ARG A 18 5.72 -7.73 -3.07
N ASP A 19 6.42 -6.85 -2.38
CA ASP A 19 7.38 -7.20 -1.35
C ASP A 19 6.65 -7.52 -0.03
N TYR A 20 7.43 -7.80 1.02
CA TYR A 20 6.87 -8.05 2.35
C TYR A 20 5.97 -6.89 2.84
N CYS A 21 6.25 -5.67 2.37
CA CYS A 21 5.55 -4.44 2.72
C CYS A 21 4.27 -4.15 1.92
N ALA A 22 3.84 -5.07 1.06
CA ALA A 22 2.69 -4.87 0.17
C ALA A 22 1.37 -4.60 0.93
N ASP A 23 1.24 -5.02 2.19
CA ASP A 23 0.06 -4.71 3.01
C ASP A 23 -0.10 -3.20 3.26
N LYS A 24 1.00 -2.51 3.57
CA LYS A 24 1.00 -1.06 3.81
C LYS A 24 0.72 -0.28 2.53
N TYR A 25 1.25 -0.76 1.40
CA TYR A 25 0.96 -0.17 0.09
C TYR A 25 -0.52 -0.25 -0.27
N LEU A 26 -1.15 -1.39 0.00
CA LEU A 26 -2.60 -1.59 -0.18
C LEU A 26 -3.42 -0.63 0.67
N ASP A 27 -3.04 -0.40 1.93
CA ASP A 27 -3.73 0.56 2.79
C ASP A 27 -3.58 2.00 2.30
N TYR A 28 -2.41 2.38 1.81
CA TYR A 28 -2.22 3.66 1.13
C TYR A 28 -3.13 3.79 -0.10
N GLN A 29 -3.19 2.76 -0.94
CA GLN A 29 -4.02 2.76 -2.15
C GLN A 29 -5.52 2.86 -1.82
N ARG A 30 -5.97 2.18 -0.75
CA ARG A 30 -7.35 2.31 -0.22
C ARG A 30 -7.65 3.72 0.24
N CYS A 31 -6.72 4.35 0.96
CA CYS A 31 -6.87 5.73 1.38
C CYS A 31 -6.90 6.71 0.20
N TYR A 32 -6.05 6.48 -0.80
CA TYR A 32 -5.96 7.30 -2.00
C TYR A 32 -7.31 7.38 -2.71
N VAL A 33 -7.96 6.24 -2.94
CA VAL A 33 -9.28 6.19 -3.59
C VAL A 33 -10.36 6.83 -2.71
N LYS A 34 -10.31 6.60 -1.39
CA LYS A 34 -11.33 7.10 -0.45
C LYS A 34 -11.26 8.60 -0.21
N LYS A 35 -10.06 9.19 -0.24
CA LYS A 35 -9.83 10.61 0.10
C LYS A 35 -9.57 11.49 -1.11
N PHE A 36 -9.55 10.94 -2.33
CA PHE A 36 -9.41 11.74 -3.54
C PHE A 36 -10.51 12.82 -3.61
N PRO A 37 -10.19 14.09 -3.94
CA PRO A 37 -8.91 14.67 -4.35
C PRO A 37 -7.97 15.12 -3.20
N LEU A 38 -8.39 15.06 -1.95
CA LEU A 38 -7.61 15.46 -0.76
C LEU A 38 -6.66 14.36 -0.26
N VAL A 39 -5.80 13.86 -1.16
CA VAL A 39 -4.85 12.76 -0.89
C VAL A 39 -3.77 13.09 0.15
N THR A 40 -3.57 14.38 0.45
CA THR A 40 -2.66 14.84 1.51
C THR A 40 -3.04 14.31 2.90
N ARG A 41 -4.30 13.92 3.10
CA ARG A 41 -4.77 13.30 4.34
C ARG A 41 -4.38 11.83 4.49
N CYS A 42 -3.70 11.23 3.51
CA CYS A 42 -3.19 9.85 3.55
C CYS A 42 -1.71 9.75 3.95
N TYR A 43 -1.19 10.78 4.63
CA TYR A 43 0.22 10.84 5.04
C TYR A 43 0.60 9.69 5.98
N HIS A 44 -0.28 9.30 6.91
CA HIS A 44 -0.02 8.19 7.82
C HIS A 44 0.24 6.89 7.05
N GLU A 45 -0.61 6.53 6.09
CA GLU A 45 -0.43 5.30 5.32
C GLU A 45 0.88 5.32 4.51
N ILE A 46 1.27 6.47 3.95
CA ILE A 46 2.57 6.65 3.29
C ILE A 46 3.73 6.44 4.25
N HIS A 47 3.69 7.05 5.44
CA HIS A 47 4.77 6.92 6.41
C HIS A 47 4.94 5.47 6.87
N HIS A 48 3.83 4.75 7.08
CA HIS A 48 3.88 3.33 7.43
C HIS A 48 4.50 2.46 6.33
N TYR A 49 4.19 2.75 5.06
CA TYR A 49 4.81 2.06 3.93
C TYR A 49 6.32 2.34 3.86
N LEU A 50 6.71 3.62 3.89
CA LEU A 50 8.11 4.03 3.81
C LEU A 50 8.95 3.50 4.98
N GLN A 51 8.39 3.49 6.19
CA GLN A 51 9.09 2.96 7.36
C GLN A 51 9.35 1.46 7.24
N CYS A 52 8.43 0.73 6.61
CA CYS A 52 8.53 -0.70 6.40
C CYS A 52 9.44 -1.06 5.21
N GLU A 53 9.62 -0.18 4.22
CA GLU A 53 10.68 -0.32 3.20
C GLU A 53 12.09 -0.01 3.73
N TYR A 54 12.19 0.76 4.82
CA TYR A 54 13.47 1.17 5.39
C TYR A 54 14.02 0.17 6.44
N ASP A 55 13.16 -0.66 7.01
CA ASP A 55 13.48 -1.68 8.02
C ASP A 55 14.08 -2.96 7.43
#